data_AF-A0A5Q0V3X7-F1
#
_entry.id   AF-A0A5Q0V3X7-F1
#
_cell.length_a   1.000
_cell.length_b   1.000
_cell.length_c   1.000
_cell.angle_alpha   90.00
_cell.angle_beta   90.00
_cell.angle_gamma   90.00
#
_symmetry.space_group_name_H-M   'P 1'
#
loop_
_entity.id
_entity.type
_entity.pdbx_description
1 polymer ?
#
loop_
_entity_poly.entity_id
_entity_poly.type
_entity_poly.pdbx_seq_one_letter_code
_entity_poly.pdbx_strand_id
1 'polypeptide(L)'
;MSKLTILVALALFLLAAHASARQQWELRGDRRCQSQLERANLRPCEQHLMQKIQREEDQYEQDPYSPSPYGPSPYDRRHAGSSQHQQRCCNELNEFENNQRCMCEALQQIMENQSDRLQGRQQEQQFKRELRNLPQQCGLRSPQRCDLDVESGGRDRY
;
A
#
# COMPACT_ATOMS: atom_id res chain seq x y z
N MET A 1 41.25 -38.48 4.87
CA MET A 1 40.06 -37.99 5.62
C MET A 1 40.07 -36.47 5.79
N SER A 2 41.23 -35.84 5.99
CA SER A 2 41.35 -34.39 6.26
C SER A 2 40.98 -33.45 5.10
N LYS A 3 41.01 -33.92 3.84
CA LYS A 3 40.66 -33.10 2.67
C LYS A 3 39.16 -32.81 2.57
N LEU A 4 38.31 -33.77 2.97
CA LEU A 4 36.86 -33.62 2.95
C LEU A 4 36.36 -32.68 4.07
N THR A 5 36.97 -32.73 5.25
CA THR A 5 36.62 -31.83 6.36
C THR A 5 36.96 -30.37 6.07
N ILE A 6 38.06 -30.10 5.35
CA ILE A 6 38.44 -28.75 4.94
C ILE A 6 37.44 -28.19 3.92
N LEU A 7 37.01 -29.00 2.95
CA LEU A 7 36.02 -28.60 1.96
C LEU A 7 34.64 -28.33 2.58
N VAL A 8 34.22 -29.16 3.54
CA VAL A 8 32.95 -28.94 4.28
C VAL A 8 33.02 -27.67 5.13
N ALA A 9 34.14 -27.43 5.82
CA ALA A 9 34.32 -26.22 6.61
C ALA A 9 34.32 -24.95 5.74
N LEU A 10 34.95 -25.00 4.57
CA LEU A 10 34.93 -23.89 3.59
C LEU A 10 33.51 -23.64 3.04
N ALA A 11 32.77 -24.70 2.71
CA ALA A 11 31.40 -24.56 2.23
C ALA A 11 30.48 -23.92 3.29
N LEU A 12 30.62 -24.32 4.56
CA LEU A 12 29.88 -23.73 5.67
C LEU A 12 30.24 -22.26 5.90
N PHE A 13 31.54 -21.90 5.81
CA PHE A 13 31.98 -20.51 5.92
C PHE A 13 31.43 -19.63 4.79
N LEU A 14 31.41 -20.14 3.55
CA LEU A 14 30.86 -19.42 2.40
C LEU A 14 29.34 -19.23 2.52
N LEU A 15 28.61 -20.23 3.03
CA LEU A 15 27.18 -20.12 3.31
C LEU A 15 26.89 -19.07 4.38
N ALA A 16 27.65 -19.07 5.49
CA ALA A 16 27.49 -18.10 6.57
C ALA A 16 27.76 -16.66 6.07
N ALA A 17 28.82 -16.47 5.28
CA ALA A 17 29.16 -15.15 4.72
C ALA A 17 28.08 -14.60 3.77
N HIS A 18 27.47 -15.45 2.93
CA HIS A 18 26.37 -15.06 2.06
C HIS A 18 25.09 -14.75 2.85
N ALA A 19 24.81 -15.52 3.90
CA ALA A 19 23.66 -15.29 4.78
C ALA A 19 23.79 -13.96 5.52
N SER A 20 24.96 -13.66 6.10
CA SER A 20 25.20 -12.41 6.82
C SER A 20 25.17 -11.19 5.90
N ALA A 21 25.71 -11.32 4.68
CA ALA A 21 25.63 -10.24 3.70
C ALA A 21 24.17 -9.93 3.37
N ARG A 22 23.37 -10.95 3.01
CA ARG A 22 21.93 -10.76 2.71
C ARG A 22 21.17 -10.12 3.86
N GLN A 23 21.36 -10.60 5.09
CA GLN A 23 20.71 -10.03 6.28
C GLN A 23 21.07 -8.56 6.50
N GLN A 24 22.33 -8.19 6.29
CA GLN A 24 22.77 -6.80 6.43
C GLN A 24 22.17 -5.89 5.34
N TRP A 25 21.99 -6.38 4.11
CA TRP A 25 21.31 -5.64 3.05
C TRP A 25 19.81 -5.47 3.32
N GLU A 26 19.15 -6.49 3.85
CA GLU A 26 17.73 -6.42 4.24
C GLU A 26 17.53 -5.38 5.36
N LEU A 27 18.26 -5.47 6.47
CA LEU A 27 18.19 -4.50 7.58
C LEU A 27 18.47 -3.05 7.13
N ARG A 28 19.38 -2.86 6.17
CA ARG A 28 19.70 -1.54 5.62
C ARG A 28 18.61 -1.03 4.67
N GLY A 29 17.94 -1.93 3.95
CA GLY A 29 16.76 -1.63 3.13
C GLY A 29 15.58 -1.17 3.99
N ASP A 30 15.31 -1.90 5.08
CA ASP A 30 14.19 -1.61 6.00
C ASP A 30 14.35 -0.24 6.68
N ARG A 31 15.55 0.09 7.17
CA ARG A 31 15.80 1.43 7.77
C ARG A 31 15.63 2.58 6.77
N ARG A 32 15.98 2.36 5.49
CA ARG A 32 15.76 3.38 4.46
C ARG A 32 14.29 3.53 4.14
N CYS A 33 13.55 2.42 4.10
CA CYS A 33 12.12 2.45 3.90
C CYS A 33 11.41 3.20 5.02
N GLN A 34 11.70 2.87 6.28
CA GLN A 34 11.10 3.54 7.43
C GLN A 34 11.36 5.05 7.40
N SER A 35 12.58 5.46 7.04
CA SER A 35 12.92 6.88 6.88
C SER A 35 12.22 7.56 5.69
N GLN A 36 11.84 6.82 4.64
CA GLN A 36 11.04 7.35 3.52
C GLN A 36 9.58 7.46 3.93
N LEU A 37 9.02 6.46 4.61
CA LEU A 37 7.66 6.47 5.16
C LEU A 37 7.42 7.62 6.14
N GLU A 38 8.38 7.90 7.02
CA GLU A 38 8.28 9.03 7.96
C GLU A 38 8.26 10.40 7.28
N ARG A 39 8.84 10.53 6.08
CA ARG A 39 8.88 11.78 5.33
C ARG A 39 7.71 11.91 4.34
N ALA A 40 7.25 10.79 3.81
CA ALA A 40 6.17 10.76 2.84
C ALA A 40 4.86 11.24 3.49
N ASN A 41 4.14 12.09 2.78
CA ASN A 41 2.85 12.56 3.22
C ASN A 41 1.75 11.74 2.54
N LEU A 42 1.32 10.65 3.19
CA LEU A 42 0.32 9.73 2.64
C LEU A 42 -1.14 10.22 2.76
N ARG A 43 -1.38 11.35 3.45
CA ARG A 43 -2.73 11.94 3.59
C ARG A 43 -3.48 12.20 2.28
N PRO A 44 -2.84 12.67 1.18
CA PRO A 44 -3.52 12.83 -0.10
C PRO A 44 -4.04 11.50 -0.66
N CYS A 45 -3.34 10.39 -0.41
CA CYS A 45 -3.79 9.05 -0.79
C CYS A 45 -5.02 8.62 0.00
N GLU A 46 -4.97 8.79 1.33
CA GLU A 46 -6.09 8.49 2.22
C GLU A 46 -7.36 9.27 1.80
N GLN A 47 -7.21 10.57 1.54
CA GLN A 47 -8.32 11.42 1.12
C GLN A 47 -8.88 11.02 -0.25
N HIS A 48 -8.00 10.70 -1.21
CA HIS A 48 -8.42 10.27 -2.54
C HIS A 48 -9.23 8.96 -2.46
N LEU A 49 -8.73 7.97 -1.72
CA LEU A 49 -9.38 6.67 -1.55
C LEU A 49 -10.74 6.79 -0.85
N MET A 50 -10.81 7.55 0.25
CA MET A 50 -12.07 7.76 0.97
C MET A 50 -13.12 8.47 0.10
N GLN A 51 -12.70 9.48 -0.66
CA GLN A 51 -13.60 10.15 -1.61
C GLN A 51 -14.06 9.24 -2.75
N LYS A 52 -13.26 8.25 -3.14
CA LYS A 52 -13.61 7.30 -4.20
C LYS A 52 -14.67 6.32 -3.72
N ILE A 53 -14.47 5.74 -2.53
CA ILE A 53 -15.38 4.75 -1.94
C ILE A 53 -16.75 5.36 -1.65
N GLN A 54 -16.78 6.55 -1.04
CA GLN A 54 -18.05 7.25 -0.77
C GLN A 54 -18.83 7.53 -2.06
N ARG A 55 -18.15 7.96 -3.13
CA ARG A 55 -18.80 8.19 -4.44
C ARG A 55 -19.33 6.91 -5.08
N GLU A 56 -18.69 5.78 -4.84
CA GLU A 56 -19.17 4.49 -5.34
C GLU A 56 -20.40 4.06 -4.56
N GLU A 57 -20.39 4.17 -3.22
CA GLU A 57 -21.55 3.91 -2.35
C GLU A 57 -22.77 4.77 -2.76
N ASP A 58 -22.59 6.08 -2.92
CA ASP A 58 -23.66 7.01 -3.34
C ASP A 58 -24.24 6.69 -4.72
N GLN A 59 -23.45 6.08 -5.62
CA GLN A 59 -23.90 5.75 -6.98
C GLN A 59 -24.76 4.48 -7.03
N TYR A 60 -24.66 3.60 -6.03
CA TYR A 60 -25.54 2.43 -5.91
C TYR A 60 -26.91 2.77 -5.30
N GLU A 61 -27.05 3.87 -4.56
CA GLU A 61 -28.33 4.38 -4.07
C GLU A 61 -29.08 5.26 -5.08
N GLN A 62 -28.41 5.75 -6.12
CA GLN A 62 -29.02 6.57 -7.15
C GLN A 62 -29.72 5.70 -8.21
N ASP A 63 -31.05 5.65 -8.13
CA ASP A 63 -31.92 5.01 -9.12
C ASP A 63 -31.54 5.44 -10.57
N PRO A 64 -31.19 4.49 -11.46
CA PRO A 64 -30.82 4.78 -12.85
C PRO A 64 -31.88 5.53 -13.66
N TYR A 65 -33.13 5.65 -13.18
CA TYR A 65 -34.27 6.19 -13.93
C TYR A 65 -34.64 7.65 -13.68
N SER A 66 -33.88 8.42 -12.88
CA SER A 66 -34.12 9.88 -12.72
C SER A 66 -33.01 10.77 -13.28
N PRO A 67 -32.96 10.99 -14.62
CA PRO A 67 -32.11 12.02 -15.19
C PRO A 67 -32.71 13.39 -14.87
N SER A 68 -32.19 14.07 -13.85
CA SER A 68 -32.51 15.48 -13.60
C SER A 68 -31.94 16.34 -14.75
N PRO A 69 -32.77 17.08 -15.52
CA PRO A 69 -32.33 17.80 -16.73
C PRO A 69 -31.44 19.02 -16.45
N TYR A 70 -31.26 19.40 -15.19
CA TYR A 70 -30.54 20.61 -14.75
C TYR A 70 -29.34 20.31 -13.83
N GLY A 71 -28.92 19.05 -13.73
CA GLY A 71 -27.71 18.67 -13.01
C GLY A 71 -26.46 18.83 -13.88
N PRO A 72 -25.32 19.32 -13.34
CA PRO A 72 -24.05 19.27 -14.07
C PRO A 72 -23.76 17.82 -14.48
N SER A 73 -23.31 17.63 -15.73
CA SER A 73 -23.06 16.32 -16.32
C SER A 73 -22.25 15.44 -15.35
N PRO A 74 -22.68 14.19 -15.06
CA PRO A 74 -21.94 13.28 -14.17
C PRO A 74 -20.48 13.07 -14.60
N TYR A 75 -20.19 13.30 -15.88
CA TYR A 75 -18.86 13.20 -16.47
C TYR A 75 -17.92 14.34 -16.06
N ASP A 76 -18.41 15.57 -15.86
CA ASP A 76 -17.58 16.73 -15.47
C ASP A 76 -17.21 16.70 -13.98
N ARG A 77 -18.09 16.14 -13.13
CA ARG A 77 -17.83 16.03 -11.67
C ARG A 77 -16.85 14.91 -11.30
N ARG A 78 -16.64 13.94 -12.21
CA ARG A 78 -15.77 12.76 -11.99
C ARG A 78 -14.27 13.11 -11.92
N HIS A 79 -13.83 14.22 -12.51
CA HIS A 79 -12.39 14.44 -12.76
C HIS A 79 -11.77 15.65 -12.04
N ALA A 80 -12.55 16.68 -11.68
CA ALA A 80 -11.95 17.96 -11.26
C ALA A 80 -11.33 17.96 -9.85
N GLY A 81 -11.92 17.24 -8.88
CA GLY A 81 -11.43 17.20 -7.49
C GLY A 81 -10.63 15.95 -7.11
N SER A 82 -10.88 14.84 -7.79
CA SER A 82 -10.16 13.57 -7.60
C SER A 82 -8.75 13.64 -8.17
N SER A 83 -8.56 14.30 -9.31
CA SER A 83 -7.28 14.37 -10.02
C SER A 83 -6.16 15.04 -9.21
N GLN A 84 -6.43 16.10 -8.45
CA GLN A 84 -5.37 16.79 -7.70
C GLN A 84 -4.86 15.97 -6.52
N HIS A 85 -5.76 15.35 -5.74
CA HIS A 85 -5.36 14.47 -4.62
C HIS A 85 -4.74 13.18 -5.14
N GLN A 86 -5.26 12.64 -6.25
CA GLN A 86 -4.68 11.48 -6.92
C GLN A 86 -3.26 11.77 -7.40
N GLN A 87 -3.03 12.90 -8.06
CA GLN A 87 -1.71 13.26 -8.58
C GLN A 87 -0.70 13.48 -7.45
N ARG A 88 -1.09 14.15 -6.37
CA ARG A 88 -0.24 14.29 -5.18
C ARG A 88 0.03 12.93 -4.53
N CYS A 89 -0.99 12.09 -4.39
CA CYS A 89 -0.81 10.74 -3.87
C CYS A 89 0.19 9.94 -4.73
N CYS A 90 0.03 9.94 -6.05
CA CYS A 90 0.94 9.23 -6.94
C CYS A 90 2.37 9.77 -6.86
N ASN A 91 2.57 11.08 -6.68
CA ASN A 91 3.90 11.66 -6.47
C ASN A 91 4.56 11.16 -5.19
N GLU A 92 3.80 11.04 -4.10
CA GLU A 92 4.31 10.52 -2.82
C GLU A 92 4.62 9.02 -2.95
N LEU A 93 3.74 8.24 -3.60
CA LEU A 93 3.97 6.81 -3.83
C LEU A 93 5.17 6.54 -4.75
N ASN A 94 5.51 7.47 -5.64
CA ASN A 94 6.66 7.35 -6.53
C ASN A 94 7.98 7.21 -5.77
N GLU A 95 8.08 7.71 -4.53
CA GLU A 95 9.29 7.54 -3.70
C GLU A 95 9.61 6.06 -3.41
N PHE A 96 8.58 5.19 -3.43
CA PHE A 96 8.69 3.77 -3.11
C PHE A 96 8.78 2.85 -4.34
N GLU A 97 8.73 3.38 -5.56
CA GLU A 97 8.67 2.57 -6.79
C GLU A 97 9.81 1.55 -6.88
N ASN A 98 11.01 1.96 -6.44
CA ASN A 98 12.24 1.17 -6.48
C ASN A 98 12.33 0.10 -5.38
N ASN A 99 11.43 0.12 -4.39
CA ASN A 99 11.42 -0.84 -3.29
C ASN A 99 9.99 -1.37 -3.05
N GLN A 100 9.71 -2.54 -3.61
CA GLN A 100 8.39 -3.17 -3.54
C GLN A 100 7.97 -3.56 -2.12
N ARG A 101 8.92 -3.89 -1.22
CA ARG A 101 8.61 -4.11 0.20
C ARG A 101 8.14 -2.81 0.84
N CYS A 102 8.87 -1.72 0.57
CA CYS A 102 8.51 -0.41 1.10
C CYS A 102 7.19 0.14 0.57
N MET A 103 6.91 -0.12 -0.72
CA MET A 103 5.59 0.17 -1.29
C MET A 103 4.49 -0.55 -0.51
N CYS A 104 4.69 -1.81 -0.13
CA CYS A 104 3.71 -2.52 0.69
C CYS A 104 3.55 -1.91 2.07
N GLU A 105 4.64 -1.55 2.76
CA GLU A 105 4.60 -0.87 4.06
C GLU A 105 3.86 0.48 3.97
N ALA A 106 4.05 1.25 2.89
CA ALA A 106 3.31 2.49 2.65
C ALA A 106 1.80 2.24 2.51
N LEU A 107 1.42 1.19 1.78
CA LEU A 107 0.02 0.80 1.64
C LEU A 107 -0.55 0.34 3.00
N GLN A 108 0.19 -0.49 3.75
CA GLN A 108 -0.19 -0.91 5.10
C GLN A 108 -0.42 0.30 6.02
N GLN A 109 0.47 1.28 6.00
CA GLN A 109 0.32 2.50 6.78
C GLN A 109 -0.94 3.31 6.39
N ILE A 110 -1.26 3.39 5.10
CA ILE A 110 -2.53 4.01 4.65
C ILE A 110 -3.75 3.25 5.19
N MET A 111 -3.69 1.91 5.18
CA MET A 111 -4.75 1.06 5.73
C MET A 111 -4.92 1.27 7.23
N GLU A 112 -3.83 1.23 8.00
CA GLU A 112 -3.83 1.45 9.44
C GLU A 112 -4.38 2.84 9.82
N ASN A 113 -3.99 3.89 9.09
CA ASN A 113 -4.47 5.24 9.34
C ASN A 113 -5.98 5.41 9.07
N GLN A 114 -6.57 4.58 8.21
CA GLN A 114 -8.00 4.65 7.86
C GLN A 114 -8.84 3.56 8.50
N SER A 115 -8.27 2.52 9.11
CA SER A 115 -9.02 1.39 9.66
C SER A 115 -10.08 1.83 10.68
N ASP A 116 -9.76 2.80 11.53
CA ASP A 116 -10.68 3.33 12.54
C ASP A 116 -11.84 4.13 11.94
N ARG A 117 -11.68 4.63 10.71
CA ARG A 117 -12.67 5.46 10.00
C ARG A 117 -13.58 4.64 9.09
N LEU A 118 -13.18 3.42 8.76
CA LEU A 118 -13.92 2.52 7.89
C LEU A 118 -15.04 1.84 8.69
N GLN A 119 -16.29 2.14 8.32
CA GLN A 119 -17.48 1.64 9.00
C GLN A 119 -17.88 0.29 8.43
N GLY A 120 -17.37 -0.77 9.07
CA GLY A 120 -17.78 -2.14 8.79
C GLY A 120 -16.98 -2.87 7.71
N ARG A 121 -17.16 -4.20 7.67
CA ARG A 121 -16.35 -5.10 6.83
C ARG A 121 -16.47 -4.84 5.33
N GLN A 122 -17.62 -4.38 4.84
CA GLN A 122 -17.82 -4.14 3.41
C GLN A 122 -16.98 -2.95 2.93
N GLN A 123 -17.05 -1.82 3.65
CA GLN A 123 -16.27 -0.63 3.35
C GLN A 123 -14.77 -0.91 3.49
N GLU A 124 -14.36 -1.67 4.51
CA GLU A 124 -12.97 -2.11 4.67
C GLU A 124 -12.48 -2.96 3.49
N GLN A 125 -13.27 -3.93 3.02
CA GLN A 125 -12.91 -4.77 1.87
C GLN A 125 -12.86 -3.99 0.55
N GLN A 126 -13.69 -2.96 0.39
CA GLN A 126 -13.66 -2.08 -0.77
C GLN A 126 -12.41 -1.19 -0.71
N PHE A 127 -12.11 -0.63 0.46
CA PHE A 127 -10.89 0.14 0.70
C PHE A 127 -9.63 -0.69 0.43
N LYS A 128 -9.57 -1.93 0.94
CA LYS A 128 -8.47 -2.89 0.66
C LYS A 128 -8.26 -3.11 -0.83
N ARG A 129 -9.34 -3.27 -1.60
CA ARG A 129 -9.27 -3.47 -3.06
C ARG A 129 -8.75 -2.24 -3.78
N GLU A 130 -9.28 -1.07 -3.46
CA GLU A 130 -8.86 0.19 -4.08
C GLU A 130 -7.42 0.54 -3.75
N LEU A 131 -7.02 0.36 -2.49
CA LEU A 131 -5.65 0.57 -2.04
C LEU A 131 -4.66 -0.37 -2.75
N ARG A 132 -5.00 -1.66 -2.91
CA ARG A 132 -4.13 -2.62 -3.61
C ARG A 132 -3.91 -2.24 -5.08
N ASN A 133 -4.92 -1.65 -5.71
CA ASN A 133 -4.85 -1.20 -7.10
C ASN A 133 -4.24 0.21 -7.24
N LEU A 134 -4.01 0.93 -6.13
CA LEU A 134 -3.54 2.31 -6.15
C LEU A 134 -2.21 2.50 -6.89
N PRO A 135 -1.16 1.65 -6.71
CA PRO A 135 0.07 1.83 -7.46
C PRO A 135 -0.15 1.61 -8.97
N GLN A 136 -1.01 0.66 -9.36
CA GLN A 136 -1.38 0.46 -10.77
C GLN A 136 -2.10 1.68 -11.36
N GLN A 137 -3.01 2.29 -10.59
CA GLN A 137 -3.71 3.53 -10.98
C GLN A 137 -2.73 4.71 -11.18
N CYS A 138 -1.61 4.71 -10.47
CA CYS A 138 -0.53 5.68 -10.61
C CYS A 138 0.49 5.33 -11.71
N GLY A 139 0.35 4.19 -12.39
CA GLY A 139 1.34 3.71 -13.36
C GLY A 139 2.63 3.18 -12.73
N LEU A 140 2.62 2.92 -11.42
CA LEU A 140 3.75 2.43 -10.63
C LEU A 140 3.74 0.91 -10.51
N ARG A 141 4.92 0.33 -10.25
CA ARG A 141 5.05 -1.10 -9.99
C ARG A 141 4.39 -1.49 -8.67
N SER A 142 3.44 -2.41 -8.75
CA SER A 142 2.71 -2.92 -7.59
C SER A 142 3.38 -4.15 -6.98
N PRO A 143 3.41 -4.26 -5.64
CA PRO A 143 3.96 -5.44 -4.98
C PRO A 143 3.15 -6.69 -5.33
N GLN A 144 3.85 -7.77 -5.73
CA GLN A 144 3.24 -9.06 -6.07
C GLN A 144 2.48 -9.67 -4.90
N ARG A 145 3.00 -9.49 -3.68
CA ARG A 145 2.40 -9.91 -2.42
C ARG A 145 2.49 -8.75 -1.45
N CYS A 146 1.34 -8.27 -1.00
CA CYS A 146 1.23 -7.30 0.06
C CYS A 146 0.02 -7.71 0.90
N ASP A 147 0.29 -8.03 2.16
CA ASP A 147 -0.76 -8.30 3.12
C ASP A 147 -1.22 -6.97 3.71
N LEU A 148 -2.50 -6.64 3.56
CA LEU A 148 -3.09 -5.40 4.06
C LEU A 148 -3.96 -5.67 5.28
N ASP A 149 -3.87 -6.87 5.85
CA ASP A 149 -4.50 -7.15 7.13
C ASP A 149 -3.77 -6.34 8.21
N VAL A 150 -4.52 -5.42 8.81
CA VAL A 150 -4.08 -4.75 10.03
C VAL A 150 -4.02 -5.85 11.07
N GLU A 151 -2.81 -6.28 11.44
CA GLU A 151 -2.62 -7.03 12.67
C GLU A 151 -3.09 -6.10 13.79
N SER A 152 -4.36 -6.22 14.18
CA SER A 152 -4.84 -5.76 15.48
C SER A 152 -3.93 -6.43 16.50
N GLY A 153 -2.88 -5.74 16.89
CA GLY A 153 -1.89 -6.24 17.81
C GLY A 153 -2.59 -6.76 19.05
N GLY A 154 -2.52 -8.08 19.24
CA GLY A 154 -2.54 -8.76 20.53
C GLY A 154 -3.44 -8.17 21.61
N ARG A 155 -4.73 -8.00 21.35
CA ARG A 155 -5.73 -7.96 22.42
C ARG A 155 -6.26 -9.38 22.56
N ASP A 156 -6.12 -9.93 23.76
CA ASP A 156 -6.51 -11.29 24.18
C ASP A 156 -5.45 -12.39 23.99
N ARG A 157 -4.33 -12.24 24.70
CA ARG A 157 -3.75 -13.38 25.43
C ARG A 157 -4.07 -13.21 26.91
N TYR A 158 -5.21 -13.73 27.33
CA TYR A 158 -5.47 -14.13 28.70
C TYR A 158 -5.45 -15.66 28.76
#